data_AF-A0AAJ1VHE9-F1
#
_entry.id   AF-A0AAJ1VHE9-F1
#
_cell.length_a   1.000
_cell.length_b   1.000
_cell.length_c   1.000
_cell.angle_alpha   90.00
_cell.angle_beta   90.00
_cell.angle_gamma   90.00
#
_symmetry.space_group_name_H-M   'P 1'
#
loop_
_entity.id
_entity.type
_entity.pdbx_description
1 polymer ?
#
loop_
_entity_poly.entity_id
_entity_poly.type
_entity_poly.pdbx_seq_one_letter_code
_entity_poly.pdbx_strand_id
1 'polypeptide(L)'
;MKLSIVFTIFLFTNTIIGQNFHTKFEYKNSINKDITVQNSYPKGGQRFTTTNGKEFVYVTFWTSISNNSASNLELEIDFSANSFIIPSAPNINFNLYIPNNEMTLEKESLPNYGLDIINFLKENMNKPSKLRTIIKPNSSHLFYTVVISNKGVNGTVRAGFELQKEELIYTINNHEINCGKILIN
;
A
#
# COMPACT_ATOMS: atom_id res chain seq x y z
N MET A 1 -43.57 49.93 11.77
CA MET A 1 -43.11 48.62 11.25
C MET A 1 -41.77 48.29 11.89
N LYS A 2 -41.70 47.26 12.74
CA LYS A 2 -40.42 46.76 13.29
C LYS A 2 -39.84 45.77 12.29
N LEU A 3 -38.68 46.09 11.71
CA LEU A 3 -37.96 45.21 10.79
C LEU A 3 -37.01 44.35 11.63
N SER A 4 -37.37 43.08 11.86
CA SER A 4 -36.47 42.12 12.51
C SER A 4 -35.47 41.61 11.47
N ILE A 5 -34.20 41.94 11.64
CA ILE A 5 -33.10 41.41 10.83
C ILE A 5 -32.62 40.13 11.49
N VAL A 6 -32.82 38.99 10.81
CA VAL A 6 -32.28 37.69 11.22
C VAL A 6 -30.91 37.54 10.57
N PHE A 7 -29.86 37.45 11.41
CA PHE A 7 -28.49 37.21 10.96
C PHE A 7 -28.24 35.70 10.95
N THR A 8 -28.24 35.09 9.77
CA THR A 8 -27.86 33.68 9.61
C THR A 8 -26.35 33.59 9.45
N ILE A 9 -25.66 33.10 10.48
CA ILE A 9 -24.22 32.83 10.44
C ILE A 9 -24.00 31.50 9.71
N PHE A 10 -23.47 31.57 8.49
CA PHE A 10 -22.95 30.40 7.77
C PHE A 10 -21.54 30.10 8.30
N LEU A 11 -21.41 29.07 9.13
CA LEU A 11 -20.11 28.52 9.52
C LEU A 11 -19.61 27.62 8.39
N PHE A 12 -18.71 28.15 7.56
CA PHE A 12 -17.92 27.32 6.63
C PHE A 12 -16.80 26.64 7.42
N THR A 13 -16.95 25.34 7.71
CA THR A 13 -15.84 24.52 8.20
C THR A 13 -14.92 24.22 7.02
N ASN A 14 -13.77 24.88 6.96
CA ASN A 14 -12.68 24.48 6.07
C ASN A 14 -12.04 23.21 6.66
N THR A 15 -12.47 22.03 6.21
CA THR A 15 -11.72 20.80 6.41
C THR A 15 -10.44 20.90 5.59
N ILE A 16 -9.33 21.23 6.24
CA ILE A 16 -8.00 21.00 5.69
C ILE A 16 -7.82 19.48 5.63
N ILE A 17 -8.12 18.89 4.48
CA ILE A 17 -7.83 17.48 4.23
C ILE A 17 -6.31 17.39 4.09
N GLY A 18 -5.63 16.98 5.16
CA GLY A 18 -4.21 16.65 5.11
C GLY A 18 -3.93 15.54 4.11
N GLN A 19 -2.72 15.47 3.60
CA GLN A 19 -2.30 14.38 2.72
C GLN A 19 -2.33 13.05 3.50
N ASN A 20 -3.20 12.12 3.11
CA ASN A 20 -3.35 10.84 3.82
C ASN A 20 -2.40 9.73 3.32
N PHE A 21 -1.62 10.00 2.26
CA PHE A 21 -0.65 9.09 1.68
C PHE A 21 0.79 9.59 1.89
N HIS A 22 1.76 8.66 1.89
CA HIS A 22 3.17 8.94 2.11
C HIS A 22 3.87 9.42 0.83
N THR A 23 3.70 8.70 -0.28
CA THR A 23 4.30 9.07 -1.57
C THR A 23 3.26 9.05 -2.69
N LYS A 24 3.48 9.89 -3.69
CA LYS A 24 2.76 9.89 -4.96
C LYS A 24 3.75 10.02 -6.10
N PHE A 25 3.66 9.13 -7.06
CA PHE A 25 4.42 9.18 -8.31
C PHE A 25 3.46 9.36 -9.48
N GLU A 26 3.73 10.36 -10.31
CA GLU A 26 3.00 10.61 -11.55
C GLU A 26 3.93 10.32 -12.72
N TYR A 27 3.56 9.36 -13.55
CA TYR A 27 4.39 8.93 -14.67
C TYR A 27 3.92 9.62 -15.95
N LYS A 28 4.85 10.33 -16.59
CA LYS A 28 4.62 11.10 -17.83
C LYS A 28 5.49 10.64 -19.00
N ASN A 29 6.29 9.60 -18.79
CA ASN A 29 7.14 9.05 -19.84
C ASN A 29 6.28 8.33 -20.89
N SER A 30 6.83 8.08 -22.08
CA SER A 30 6.07 7.53 -23.21
C SER A 30 5.48 6.14 -22.98
N ILE A 31 5.98 5.40 -21.99
CA ILE A 31 5.59 4.01 -21.69
C ILE A 31 4.48 3.96 -20.62
N ASN A 32 4.67 4.70 -19.53
CA ASN A 32 3.80 4.70 -18.35
C ASN A 32 2.94 5.97 -18.28
N LYS A 33 2.73 6.63 -19.42
CA LYS A 33 2.00 7.89 -19.48
C LYS A 33 0.65 7.71 -18.81
N ASP A 34 0.27 8.67 -17.97
CA ASP A 34 -1.04 8.74 -17.33
C ASP A 34 -1.25 7.70 -16.20
N ILE A 35 -0.20 7.02 -15.74
CA ILE A 35 -0.24 6.20 -14.52
C ILE A 35 0.09 7.05 -13.29
N THR A 36 -0.65 6.85 -12.19
CA THR A 36 -0.32 7.42 -10.87
C THR A 36 -0.24 6.30 -9.84
N VAL A 37 0.80 6.32 -9.01
CA VAL A 37 0.97 5.40 -7.88
C VAL A 37 0.97 6.18 -6.58
N GLN A 38 0.09 5.83 -5.64
CA GLN A 38 0.04 6.40 -4.29
C GLN A 38 0.27 5.31 -3.27
N ASN A 39 1.15 5.57 -2.30
CA ASN A 39 1.49 4.63 -1.24
C ASN A 39 1.14 5.22 0.12
N SER A 40 0.58 4.41 1.00
CA SER A 40 0.19 4.82 2.34
C SER A 40 1.37 5.01 3.29
N TYR A 41 1.11 5.65 4.42
CA TYR A 41 1.97 5.49 5.60
C TYR A 41 1.89 4.04 6.14
N PRO A 42 2.86 3.59 6.96
CA PRO A 42 2.74 2.31 7.65
C PRO A 42 1.67 2.35 8.74
N LYS A 43 0.85 1.29 8.86
CA LYS A 43 0.08 0.98 10.07
C LYS A 43 0.47 -0.39 10.62
N GLY A 44 0.69 -0.50 11.93
CA GLY A 44 1.13 -1.75 12.57
C GLY A 44 2.33 -1.51 13.49
N GLY A 45 3.33 -2.39 13.41
CA GLY A 45 4.46 -2.45 14.34
C GLY A 45 4.21 -3.33 15.55
N GLN A 46 3.13 -4.12 15.51
CA GLN A 46 2.74 -5.05 16.58
C GLN A 46 3.38 -6.42 16.36
N ARG A 47 3.47 -7.20 17.44
CA ARG A 47 3.98 -8.58 17.39
C ARG A 47 2.88 -9.56 16.98
N PHE A 48 3.28 -10.59 16.25
CA PHE A 48 2.50 -11.77 15.92
C PHE A 48 3.31 -13.00 16.35
N THR A 49 2.70 -13.88 17.14
CA THR A 49 3.32 -15.13 17.58
C THR A 49 2.59 -16.28 16.91
N THR A 50 3.34 -17.11 16.19
CA THR A 50 2.82 -18.32 15.55
C THR A 50 2.50 -19.39 16.59
N THR A 51 1.76 -20.42 16.20
CA THR A 51 1.41 -21.56 17.06
C THR A 51 2.63 -22.33 17.58
N ASN A 52 3.76 -22.30 16.87
CA ASN A 52 5.03 -22.88 17.29
C ASN A 52 5.93 -21.91 18.09
N GLY A 53 5.40 -20.76 18.52
CA GLY A 53 6.10 -19.81 19.40
C GLY A 53 7.07 -18.86 18.71
N LYS A 54 7.14 -18.85 17.38
CA LYS A 54 7.99 -17.91 16.63
C LYS A 54 7.33 -16.54 16.56
N GLU A 55 8.08 -15.51 16.95
CA GLU A 55 7.61 -14.12 16.92
C GLU A 55 8.00 -13.40 15.63
N PHE A 56 7.10 -12.54 15.17
CA PHE A 56 7.28 -11.63 14.05
C PHE A 56 6.73 -10.26 14.40
N VAL A 57 7.21 -9.23 13.72
CA VAL A 57 6.61 -7.90 13.70
C VAL A 57 6.01 -7.67 12.33
N TYR A 58 4.81 -7.08 12.26
CA TYR A 58 4.15 -6.82 10.99
C TYR A 58 3.80 -5.34 10.80
N VAL A 59 3.78 -4.91 9.55
CA VAL A 59 3.33 -3.59 9.12
C VAL A 59 2.47 -3.75 7.88
N THR A 60 1.34 -3.06 7.86
CA THR A 60 0.37 -3.04 6.75
C THR A 60 0.46 -1.70 6.04
N PHE A 61 0.44 -1.77 4.72
CA PHE A 61 0.38 -0.64 3.80
C PHE A 61 -0.80 -0.84 2.85
N TRP A 62 -1.26 0.25 2.24
CA TRP A 62 -2.06 0.20 1.04
C TRP A 62 -1.37 0.96 -0.09
N THR A 63 -1.65 0.53 -1.33
CA THR A 63 -1.24 1.24 -2.55
C THR A 63 -2.44 1.40 -3.47
N SER A 64 -2.56 2.57 -4.07
CA SER A 64 -3.49 2.86 -5.16
C SER A 64 -2.71 3.01 -6.46
N ILE A 65 -3.10 2.28 -7.48
CA ILE A 65 -2.61 2.47 -8.86
C ILE A 65 -3.77 2.99 -9.70
N SER A 66 -3.61 4.19 -10.22
CA SER A 66 -4.61 4.85 -11.07
C SER A 66 -4.18 4.79 -12.53
N ASN A 67 -5.09 4.31 -13.38
CA ASN A 67 -4.99 4.34 -14.82
C ASN A 67 -5.77 5.56 -15.35
N ASN A 68 -5.08 6.64 -15.71
CA ASN A 68 -5.70 7.81 -16.33
C ASN A 68 -5.58 7.78 -17.87
N SER A 69 -5.17 6.65 -18.45
CA SER A 69 -5.10 6.46 -19.90
C SER A 69 -6.47 6.05 -20.48
N ALA A 70 -6.55 6.02 -21.81
CA ALA A 70 -7.73 5.54 -22.54
C ALA A 70 -7.77 4.01 -22.72
N SER A 71 -6.69 3.31 -22.32
CA SER A 71 -6.45 1.88 -22.54
C SER A 71 -6.56 1.11 -21.24
N ASN A 72 -6.69 -0.23 -21.31
CA ASN A 72 -6.66 -1.04 -20.10
C ASN A 72 -5.22 -1.13 -19.56
N LEU A 73 -5.08 -1.20 -18.25
CA LEU A 73 -3.79 -1.38 -17.59
C LEU A 73 -3.78 -2.73 -16.88
N GLU A 74 -2.91 -3.63 -17.32
CA GLU A 74 -2.68 -4.92 -16.67
C GLU A 74 -1.64 -4.76 -15.56
N LEU A 75 -2.03 -5.13 -14.34
CA LEU A 75 -1.18 -5.13 -13.16
C LEU A 75 -0.89 -6.57 -12.76
N GLU A 76 0.40 -6.92 -12.66
CA GLU A 76 0.85 -8.19 -12.12
C GLU A 76 1.87 -7.95 -11.01
N ILE A 77 1.66 -8.59 -9.86
CA ILE A 77 2.58 -8.61 -8.72
C ILE A 77 2.72 -10.04 -8.22
N ASP A 78 3.96 -10.47 -7.95
CA ASP A 78 4.30 -11.79 -7.42
C ASP A 78 5.35 -11.65 -6.33
N PHE A 79 4.95 -11.94 -5.08
CA PHE A 79 5.88 -12.03 -3.96
C PHE A 79 6.17 -13.49 -3.63
N SER A 80 7.46 -13.83 -3.67
CA SER A 80 7.95 -15.15 -3.27
C SER A 80 7.74 -15.40 -1.77
N ALA A 81 7.63 -16.66 -1.38
CA ALA A 81 7.63 -17.05 0.03
C ALA A 81 8.99 -16.88 0.72
N ASN A 82 10.07 -16.68 -0.04
CA ASN A 82 11.42 -16.60 0.49
C ASN A 82 11.61 -15.31 1.28
N SER A 83 12.31 -15.41 2.40
CA SER A 83 12.73 -14.22 3.14
C SER A 83 13.93 -13.56 2.48
N PHE A 84 14.05 -12.25 2.64
CA PHE A 84 15.20 -11.47 2.21
C PHE A 84 15.71 -10.58 3.35
N ILE A 85 16.92 -10.04 3.18
CA ILE A 85 17.51 -9.06 4.08
C ILE A 85 17.66 -7.73 3.33
N ILE A 86 17.61 -6.63 4.06
CA ILE A 86 17.86 -5.29 3.50
C ILE A 86 19.15 -4.72 4.09
N PRO A 87 19.90 -3.87 3.35
CA PRO A 87 21.17 -3.31 3.83
C PRO A 87 21.04 -2.54 5.15
N SER A 88 19.92 -1.85 5.38
CA SER A 88 19.68 -1.10 6.63
C SER A 88 19.40 -1.99 7.84
N ALA A 89 19.17 -3.29 7.64
CA ALA A 89 18.83 -4.26 8.68
C ALA A 89 19.35 -5.68 8.34
N PRO A 90 20.68 -5.89 8.28
CA PRO A 90 21.28 -7.10 7.72
C PRO A 90 21.02 -8.38 8.53
N ASN A 91 20.56 -8.26 9.78
CA ASN A 91 20.28 -9.38 10.68
C ASN A 91 18.78 -9.65 10.88
N ILE A 92 17.95 -9.06 10.01
CA ILE A 92 16.49 -9.15 10.05
C ILE A 92 16.01 -9.73 8.73
N ASN A 93 15.26 -10.82 8.82
CA ASN A 93 14.62 -11.46 7.69
C ASN A 93 13.24 -10.85 7.50
N PHE A 94 12.98 -10.38 6.29
CA PHE A 94 11.72 -9.82 5.84
C PHE A 94 10.98 -10.77 4.93
N ASN A 95 9.66 -10.75 4.98
CA ASN A 95 8.79 -11.38 3.99
C ASN A 95 7.70 -10.39 3.58
N LEU A 96 7.24 -10.53 2.33
CA LEU A 96 6.20 -9.70 1.73
C LEU A 96 4.99 -10.52 1.36
N TYR A 97 3.82 -9.92 1.56
CA TYR A 97 2.56 -10.52 1.19
C TYR A 97 1.59 -9.50 0.59
N ILE A 98 0.78 -9.95 -0.35
CA ILE A 98 -0.39 -9.23 -0.85
C ILE A 98 -1.65 -9.99 -0.44
N PRO A 99 -2.39 -9.48 0.57
CA PRO A 99 -3.72 -9.98 0.87
C PRO A 99 -4.67 -9.82 -0.31
N ASN A 100 -5.53 -10.82 -0.53
CA ASN A 100 -6.60 -10.78 -1.54
C ASN A 100 -7.81 -9.95 -1.09
N ASN A 101 -7.79 -9.42 0.13
CA ASN A 101 -8.85 -8.58 0.66
C ASN A 101 -8.93 -7.26 -0.11
N GLU A 102 -10.14 -6.80 -0.39
CA GLU A 102 -10.36 -5.50 -1.02
C GLU A 102 -9.99 -4.36 -0.07
N MET A 103 -9.13 -3.46 -0.52
CA MET A 103 -8.84 -2.21 0.16
C MET A 103 -9.75 -1.09 -0.36
N THR A 104 -10.29 -0.27 0.54
CA THR A 104 -11.12 0.90 0.18
C THR A 104 -10.70 2.11 1.03
N LEU A 105 -10.93 3.33 0.51
CA LEU A 105 -10.60 4.56 1.22
C LEU A 105 -11.35 4.71 2.56
N GLU A 106 -12.54 4.13 2.68
CA GLU A 106 -13.30 4.11 3.94
C GLU A 106 -12.54 3.39 5.07
N LYS A 107 -11.70 2.41 4.73
CA LYS A 107 -10.87 1.68 5.68
C LYS A 107 -9.59 2.43 6.06
N GLU A 108 -9.29 3.57 5.42
CA GLU A 108 -8.06 4.33 5.63
C GLU A 108 -7.86 4.72 7.09
N SER A 109 -8.93 5.06 7.82
CA SER A 109 -8.86 5.47 9.23
C SER A 109 -8.73 4.29 10.19
N LEU A 110 -9.12 3.08 9.78
CA LEU A 110 -9.19 1.91 10.64
C LEU A 110 -7.80 1.37 11.05
N PRO A 111 -7.69 0.68 12.19
CA PRO A 111 -6.48 -0.06 12.56
C PRO A 111 -6.07 -1.03 11.45
N ASN A 112 -4.77 -1.09 11.13
CA ASN A 112 -4.23 -1.89 10.01
C ASN A 112 -5.02 -1.72 8.69
N TYR A 113 -5.60 -0.54 8.47
CA TYR A 113 -6.44 -0.26 7.30
C TYR A 113 -7.64 -1.22 7.15
N GLY A 114 -8.19 -1.69 8.27
CA GLY A 114 -9.34 -2.60 8.29
C GLY A 114 -9.01 -4.04 7.89
N LEU A 115 -7.74 -4.37 7.65
CA LEU A 115 -7.30 -5.72 7.36
C LEU A 115 -7.24 -6.55 8.66
N ASP A 116 -7.88 -7.73 8.66
CA ASP A 116 -7.66 -8.74 9.69
C ASP A 116 -6.32 -9.45 9.45
N ILE A 117 -5.26 -8.72 9.77
CA ILE A 117 -3.87 -9.12 9.53
C ILE A 117 -3.49 -10.40 10.28
N ILE A 118 -4.06 -10.64 11.46
CA ILE A 118 -3.71 -11.79 12.28
C ILE A 118 -4.24 -13.08 11.64
N ASN A 119 -5.49 -13.10 11.21
CA ASN A 119 -6.04 -14.25 10.51
C ASN A 119 -5.37 -14.44 9.15
N PHE A 120 -5.11 -13.36 8.41
CA PHE A 120 -4.35 -13.42 7.16
C PHE A 120 -2.99 -14.12 7.34
N LEU A 121 -2.19 -13.70 8.33
CA LEU A 121 -0.87 -14.27 8.58
C LEU A 121 -0.94 -15.74 9.02
N LYS A 122 -1.92 -16.12 9.86
CA LYS A 122 -2.10 -17.53 10.27
C LYS A 122 -2.33 -18.45 9.06
N GLU A 123 -3.08 -18.00 8.07
CA GLU A 123 -3.46 -18.80 6.91
C GLU A 123 -2.40 -18.79 5.78
N ASN A 124 -1.68 -17.67 5.63
CA ASN A 124 -0.86 -17.40 4.44
C ASN A 124 0.65 -17.33 4.70
N MET A 125 1.09 -17.37 5.96
CA MET A 125 2.52 -17.33 6.26
C MET A 125 3.28 -18.47 5.56
N ASN A 126 4.45 -18.16 5.01
CA ASN A 126 5.31 -19.04 4.23
C ASN A 126 4.71 -19.51 2.89
N LYS A 127 3.63 -18.88 2.41
CA LYS A 127 3.09 -19.10 1.06
C LYS A 127 3.40 -17.88 0.18
N PRO A 128 3.65 -18.08 -1.12
CA PRO A 128 3.73 -16.96 -2.04
C PRO A 128 2.37 -16.25 -2.14
N SER A 129 2.38 -14.99 -2.53
CA SER A 129 1.16 -14.20 -2.73
C SER A 129 1.25 -13.40 -4.02
N LYS A 130 0.11 -13.23 -4.70
CA LYS A 130 0.08 -12.67 -6.05
C LYS A 130 -1.15 -11.80 -6.22
N LEU A 131 -1.01 -10.77 -7.05
CA LEU A 131 -2.11 -9.94 -7.53
C LEU A 131 -2.04 -9.87 -9.05
N ARG A 132 -3.15 -10.18 -9.72
CA ARG A 132 -3.32 -9.98 -11.16
C ARG A 132 -4.66 -9.35 -11.40
N THR A 133 -4.69 -8.19 -12.04
CA THR A 133 -5.92 -7.45 -12.30
C THR A 133 -5.80 -6.55 -13.52
N ILE A 134 -6.95 -6.15 -14.04
CA ILE A 134 -7.08 -5.15 -15.11
C ILE A 134 -7.67 -3.89 -14.49
N ILE A 135 -6.94 -2.78 -14.56
CA ILE A 135 -7.42 -1.46 -14.18
C ILE A 135 -7.96 -0.78 -15.44
N LYS A 136 -9.28 -0.55 -15.47
CA LYS A 136 -9.96 0.06 -16.61
C LYS A 136 -9.52 1.52 -16.81
N PRO A 137 -9.73 2.10 -18.02
CA PRO A 137 -9.52 3.51 -18.27
C PRO A 137 -10.20 4.40 -17.22
N ASN A 138 -9.50 5.44 -16.76
CA ASN A 138 -9.96 6.41 -15.77
C ASN A 138 -10.43 5.77 -14.44
N SER A 139 -9.80 4.68 -14.03
CA SER A 139 -10.11 3.98 -12.78
C SER A 139 -8.87 3.71 -11.95
N SER A 140 -9.06 3.34 -10.69
CA SER A 140 -7.96 2.99 -9.77
C SER A 140 -8.21 1.64 -9.12
N HIS A 141 -7.13 0.95 -8.80
CA HIS A 141 -7.15 -0.26 -7.99
C HIS A 141 -6.38 -0.04 -6.70
N LEU A 142 -7.04 -0.27 -5.57
CA LEU A 142 -6.47 -0.20 -4.24
C LEU A 142 -6.26 -1.61 -3.70
N PHE A 143 -5.08 -1.86 -3.15
CA PHE A 143 -4.72 -3.17 -2.58
C PHE A 143 -3.81 -3.01 -1.37
N TYR A 144 -3.76 -4.05 -0.56
CA TYR A 144 -2.90 -4.11 0.62
C TYR A 144 -1.50 -4.64 0.28
N THR A 145 -0.51 -4.26 1.07
CA THR A 145 0.75 -4.98 1.17
C THR A 145 1.14 -5.12 2.63
N VAL A 146 1.63 -6.29 2.99
CA VAL A 146 2.04 -6.65 4.34
C VAL A 146 3.52 -6.96 4.34
N VAL A 147 4.27 -6.24 5.17
CA VAL A 147 5.66 -6.53 5.47
C VAL A 147 5.72 -7.19 6.83
N ILE A 148 6.35 -8.36 6.93
CA ILE A 148 6.69 -8.96 8.23
C ILE A 148 8.19 -9.08 8.38
N SER A 149 8.67 -8.99 9.62
CA SER A 149 10.06 -9.21 9.98
C SER A 149 10.17 -10.14 11.18
N ASN A 150 11.21 -10.98 11.22
CA ASN A 150 11.46 -11.88 12.36
C ASN A 150 11.95 -11.17 13.63
N LYS A 151 12.23 -9.87 13.54
CA LYS A 151 12.67 -8.98 14.64
C LYS A 151 12.12 -7.58 14.41
N GLY A 152 12.05 -6.77 15.47
CA GLY A 152 11.75 -5.34 15.32
C GLY A 152 12.84 -4.62 14.52
N VAL A 153 12.43 -3.68 13.68
CA VAL A 153 13.33 -2.82 12.91
C VAL A 153 13.52 -1.50 13.65
N ASN A 154 14.74 -0.97 13.67
CA ASN A 154 15.00 0.36 14.23
C ASN A 154 14.47 1.44 13.27
N GLY A 155 13.63 2.33 13.80
CA GLY A 155 13.04 3.42 13.02
C GLY A 155 11.78 2.98 12.25
N THR A 156 11.29 3.87 11.40
CA THR A 156 10.04 3.64 10.68
C THR A 156 10.30 2.92 9.36
N VAL A 157 9.59 1.81 9.13
CA VAL A 157 9.56 1.16 7.83
C VAL A 157 8.83 2.06 6.83
N ARG A 158 9.54 2.52 5.80
CA ARG A 158 8.96 3.21 4.65
C ARG A 158 8.96 2.25 3.48
N ALA A 159 7.80 2.03 2.90
CA ALA A 159 7.66 1.14 1.78
C ALA A 159 6.59 1.65 0.82
N GLY A 160 6.66 1.18 -0.42
CA GLY A 160 5.72 1.56 -1.47
C GLY A 160 6.13 1.01 -2.82
N PHE A 161 5.24 1.13 -3.79
CA PHE A 161 5.50 0.78 -5.16
C PHE A 161 5.97 1.98 -5.97
N GLU A 162 6.87 1.71 -6.90
CA GLU A 162 7.41 2.61 -7.89
C GLU A 162 7.48 1.88 -9.24
N LEU A 163 7.47 2.63 -10.34
CA LEU A 163 7.65 2.08 -11.69
C LEU A 163 9.01 2.49 -12.23
N GLN A 164 9.75 1.51 -12.69
CA GLN A 164 10.98 1.70 -13.44
C GLN A 164 10.80 1.07 -14.82
N LYS A 165 10.49 1.89 -15.82
CA LYS A 165 9.97 1.42 -17.12
C LYS A 165 8.71 0.55 -16.87
N GLU A 166 8.60 -0.63 -17.47
CA GLU A 166 7.46 -1.53 -17.29
C GLU A 166 7.54 -2.36 -15.99
N GLU A 167 8.67 -2.28 -15.27
CA GLU A 167 8.87 -3.04 -14.04
C GLU A 167 8.22 -2.35 -12.85
N LEU A 168 7.53 -3.15 -12.05
CA LEU A 168 6.97 -2.71 -10.77
C LEU A 168 7.97 -3.06 -9.66
N ILE A 169 8.45 -2.03 -8.99
CA ILE A 169 9.45 -2.12 -7.93
C ILE A 169 8.76 -1.83 -6.59
N TYR A 170 8.89 -2.76 -5.64
CA TYR A 170 8.53 -2.50 -4.25
C TYR A 170 9.78 -2.05 -3.49
N THR A 171 9.71 -0.89 -2.86
CA THR A 171 10.81 -0.34 -2.05
C THR A 171 10.55 -0.57 -0.57
N ILE A 172 11.59 -0.92 0.20
CA ILE A 172 11.55 -0.95 1.67
C ILE A 172 12.82 -0.28 2.19
N ASN A 173 12.69 0.87 2.83
CA ASN A 173 13.83 1.67 3.32
C ASN A 173 14.92 1.82 2.23
N ASN A 174 14.51 2.14 1.01
CA ASN A 174 15.35 2.30 -0.19
C ASN A 174 15.98 1.00 -0.74
N HIS A 175 15.64 -0.17 -0.20
CA HIS A 175 15.96 -1.44 -0.85
C HIS A 175 14.90 -1.76 -1.90
N GLU A 176 15.32 -1.96 -3.14
CA GLU A 176 14.45 -2.23 -4.29
C GLU A 176 14.24 -3.72 -4.50
N ILE A 177 12.99 -4.11 -4.74
CA ILE A 177 12.58 -5.48 -5.03
C ILE A 177 11.74 -5.43 -6.30
N ASN A 178 12.27 -5.97 -7.41
CA ASN A 178 11.46 -6.20 -8.59
C ASN A 178 10.42 -7.28 -8.26
N CYS A 179 9.14 -6.92 -8.38
CA CYS A 179 8.04 -7.73 -7.88
C CYS A 179 6.93 -7.94 -8.90
N GLY A 180 7.06 -7.39 -10.10
CA GLY A 180 5.97 -7.40 -11.04
C GLY A 180 6.16 -6.46 -12.21
N LYS A 181 5.06 -6.19 -12.90
CA LYS A 181 5.04 -5.34 -14.08
C LYS A 181 3.69 -4.68 -14.27
N ILE A 182 3.71 -3.59 -15.04
CA ILE A 182 2.52 -2.94 -15.55
C ILE A 182 2.62 -2.83 -17.06
N LEU A 183 1.53 -3.21 -17.75
CA LEU A 183 1.41 -3.14 -19.21
C LEU A 183 0.13 -2.37 -19.58
N ILE A 184 0.23 -1.49 -20.57
CA ILE A 184 -0.92 -0.76 -21.15
C ILE A 184 -1.30 -1.45 -22.46
N ASN A 185 -2.59 -1.79 -22.59
CA ASN A 185 -3.18 -2.52 -23.74
C ASN A 185 -4.23 -1.68 -24.46
#